data_AF-A0A7W0PEY8-F1
#
_entry.id   AF-A0A7W0PEY8-F1
#
_cell.length_a   1.000
_cell.length_b   1.000
_cell.length_c   1.000
_cell.angle_alpha   90.00
_cell.angle_beta   90.00
_cell.angle_gamma   90.00
#
_symmetry.space_group_name_H-M   'P 1'
#
loop_
_entity.id
_entity.type
_entity.pdbx_description
1 polymer ?
#
loop_
_entity_poly.entity_id
_entity_poly.type
_entity_poly.pdbx_seq_one_letter_code
_entity_poly.pdbx_strand_id
1 'polypeptide(L)'
;LLITALTVIWGLRLATHIGLRSRGHGEDPRYEALLDKAAGSRTAYATRKIYLTQGAVMWFVSLPVQVAVFQPEGLGFEGFGFLVWIGVIVWAVGMFFETVGDLHLTRFRNDPDSTGKVLDTGLWRYTRHPNYFGDACVWWGLSLLAFSAWPGILTVLSPVFMTFLLAKGTGKPTLEKDMDKRRPGYTDYIRRTSGFVPLPPHTLTDSDRSPQARAFRAPPGRSTSRHRKQP
;
A
#
# COMPACT_ATOMS: atom_id res chain seq x y z
N LEU A 1 26.02 -6.89 8.00
CA LEU A 1 25.12 -7.44 9.04
C LEU A 1 23.86 -6.61 9.25
N LEU A 2 23.96 -5.30 9.52
CA LEU A 2 22.79 -4.43 9.77
C LEU A 2 21.73 -4.50 8.66
N ILE A 3 22.11 -4.22 7.40
CA ILE A 3 21.16 -4.22 6.28
C ILE A 3 20.50 -5.60 6.08
N THR A 4 21.26 -6.68 6.30
CA THR A 4 20.76 -8.06 6.26
C THR A 4 19.71 -8.27 7.34
N ALA A 5 19.98 -7.86 8.58
CA ALA A 5 19.04 -7.98 9.68
C ALA A 5 17.75 -7.20 9.42
N LEU A 6 17.84 -5.95 8.97
CA LEU A 6 16.66 -5.13 8.62
C LEU A 6 15.83 -5.77 7.48
N THR A 7 16.51 -6.30 6.46
CA THR A 7 15.86 -7.02 5.35
C THR A 7 15.15 -8.27 5.84
N VAL A 8 15.80 -9.08 6.69
CA VAL A 8 15.23 -10.32 7.24
C VAL A 8 14.03 -10.02 8.15
N ILE A 9 14.14 -9.01 9.03
CA ILE A 9 13.06 -8.63 9.94
C ILE A 9 11.83 -8.20 9.14
N TRP A 10 12.01 -7.34 8.13
CA TRP A 10 10.92 -6.91 7.27
C TRP A 10 10.34 -8.09 6.47
N GLY A 11 11.20 -8.89 5.82
CA GLY A 11 10.78 -10.02 5.00
C GLY A 11 10.02 -11.09 5.79
N LEU A 12 10.49 -11.45 6.99
CA LEU A 12 9.79 -12.36 7.89
C LEU A 12 8.43 -11.83 8.30
N ARG A 13 8.35 -10.53 8.60
CA ARG A 13 7.07 -9.90 8.95
C ARG A 13 6.10 -9.96 7.79
N LEU A 14 6.54 -9.56 6.59
CA LEU A 14 5.70 -9.55 5.39
C LEU A 14 5.22 -10.96 5.03
N ALA A 15 6.14 -11.94 5.04
CA ALA A 15 5.82 -13.34 4.79
C ALA A 15 4.83 -13.90 5.82
N THR A 16 5.00 -13.57 7.10
CA THR A 16 4.07 -13.97 8.16
C THR A 16 2.69 -13.34 7.95
N HIS A 17 2.62 -12.04 7.65
CA HIS A 17 1.35 -11.35 7.40
C HIS A 17 0.59 -11.96 6.21
N ILE A 18 1.27 -12.14 5.06
CA ILE A 18 0.67 -12.74 3.88
C ILE A 18 0.28 -14.19 4.15
N GLY A 19 1.15 -14.98 4.79
CA GLY A 19 0.89 -16.38 5.10
C GLY A 19 -0.32 -16.56 6.01
N LEU A 20 -0.45 -15.75 7.06
CA LEU A 20 -1.62 -15.78 7.94
C LEU A 20 -2.90 -15.34 7.22
N ARG A 21 -2.80 -14.33 6.35
CA ARG A 21 -3.96 -13.80 5.61
C ARG A 21 -4.46 -14.76 4.53
N SER A 22 -3.55 -15.44 3.83
CA SER A 22 -3.91 -16.32 2.71
C SER A 22 -4.34 -17.72 3.17
N ARG A 23 -4.10 -18.08 4.43
CA ARG A 23 -4.54 -19.38 4.99
C ARG A 23 -6.05 -19.53 4.86
N GLY A 24 -6.48 -20.67 4.33
CA GLY A 24 -7.90 -21.02 4.15
C GLY A 24 -8.63 -20.27 3.04
N HIS A 25 -7.93 -19.43 2.26
CA HIS A 25 -8.51 -18.77 1.09
C HIS A 25 -8.10 -19.57 -0.16
N GLY A 26 -9.05 -19.89 -1.04
CA GLY A 26 -8.78 -20.54 -2.32
C GLY A 26 -7.99 -19.63 -3.28
N GLU A 27 -7.68 -20.13 -4.47
CA GLU A 27 -7.00 -19.32 -5.49
C GLU A 27 -7.83 -18.06 -5.84
N ASP A 28 -7.15 -16.93 -6.02
CA ASP A 28 -7.81 -15.67 -6.38
C ASP A 28 -8.46 -15.83 -7.77
N PRO A 29 -9.77 -15.60 -7.94
CA PRO A 29 -10.44 -15.68 -9.23
C PRO A 29 -9.80 -14.82 -10.33
N ARG A 30 -9.08 -13.76 -9.95
CA ARG A 30 -8.30 -12.93 -10.89
C ARG A 30 -7.11 -13.66 -11.48
N TYR A 31 -6.49 -14.55 -10.69
CA TYR A 31 -5.37 -15.37 -11.12
C TYR A 31 -5.84 -16.44 -12.11
N GLU A 32 -6.95 -17.12 -11.81
CA GLU A 32 -7.59 -18.07 -12.75
C GLU A 32 -7.94 -17.40 -14.08
N ALA A 33 -8.60 -16.23 -14.04
CA ALA A 33 -8.93 -15.47 -15.25
C ALA A 33 -7.70 -14.99 -16.05
N LEU A 34 -6.53 -14.90 -15.42
CA LEU A 34 -5.26 -14.60 -16.09
C LEU A 34 -4.69 -15.85 -16.76
N LEU A 35 -4.76 -17.01 -16.08
CA LEU A 35 -4.33 -18.30 -16.61
C LEU A 35 -5.21 -18.78 -17.77
N ASP A 36 -6.49 -18.43 -17.77
CA ASP A 36 -7.42 -18.74 -18.88
C ASP A 36 -7.03 -18.09 -20.21
N LYS A 37 -6.14 -17.08 -20.18
CA LYS A 37 -5.57 -16.46 -21.39
C LYS A 37 -4.39 -17.23 -21.98
N ALA A 38 -3.96 -18.32 -21.34
CA ALA A 38 -2.85 -19.12 -21.80
C ALA A 38 -3.23 -19.93 -23.05
N ALA A 39 -2.60 -19.64 -24.19
CA ALA A 39 -2.62 -20.54 -25.35
C ALA A 39 -1.66 -21.71 -25.07
N GLY A 40 -2.16 -22.79 -24.48
CA GLY A 40 -1.40 -24.02 -24.19
C GLY A 40 -1.18 -24.27 -22.69
N SER A 41 0.07 -24.54 -22.29
CA SER A 41 0.37 -24.86 -20.88
C SER A 41 0.16 -23.65 -19.96
N ARG A 42 -0.84 -23.75 -19.08
CA ARG A 42 -1.08 -22.79 -17.99
C ARG A 42 0.19 -22.56 -17.16
N THR A 43 0.92 -23.63 -16.85
CA THR A 43 2.17 -23.57 -16.09
C THR A 43 3.26 -22.78 -16.82
N ALA A 44 3.48 -23.05 -18.12
CA ALA A 44 4.50 -22.33 -18.88
C ALA A 44 4.15 -20.83 -19.02
N TYR A 45 2.86 -20.52 -19.19
CA TYR A 45 2.38 -19.13 -19.22
C TYR A 45 2.60 -18.43 -17.87
N ALA A 46 2.20 -19.05 -16.77
CA ALA A 46 2.41 -18.52 -15.42
C ALA A 46 3.90 -18.27 -15.15
N THR A 47 4.77 -19.24 -15.46
CA THR A 47 6.22 -19.10 -15.29
C THR A 47 6.78 -17.93 -16.08
N ARG A 48 6.44 -17.79 -17.37
CA ARG A 48 7.03 -16.75 -18.22
C ARG A 48 6.45 -15.36 -17.98
N LYS A 49 5.15 -15.24 -17.69
CA LYS A 49 4.45 -13.95 -17.61
C LYS A 49 4.27 -13.44 -16.18
N ILE A 50 4.29 -14.32 -15.20
CA ILE A 50 4.06 -13.97 -13.79
C ILE A 50 5.37 -14.11 -13.03
N TYR A 51 5.88 -15.33 -12.89
CA TYR A 51 7.04 -15.58 -12.03
C TYR A 51 8.33 -14.97 -12.56
N LEU A 52 8.60 -15.04 -13.87
CA LEU A 52 9.80 -14.45 -14.45
C LEU A 52 9.78 -12.92 -14.37
N THR A 53 8.61 -12.31 -14.63
CA THR A 53 8.44 -10.85 -14.50
C THR A 53 8.56 -10.41 -13.05
N GLN A 54 7.92 -11.12 -12.11
CA GLN A 54 8.07 -10.86 -10.67
C GLN A 54 9.51 -11.05 -10.21
N GLY A 55 10.20 -12.10 -10.66
CA GLY A 55 11.60 -12.37 -10.35
C GLY A 55 12.53 -11.26 -10.86
N ALA A 56 12.33 -10.78 -12.09
CA ALA A 56 13.09 -9.66 -12.64
C ALA A 56 12.87 -8.36 -11.84
N VAL A 57 11.62 -8.08 -11.46
CA VAL A 57 11.29 -6.93 -10.60
C VAL A 57 11.96 -7.06 -9.23
N MET A 58 11.87 -8.22 -8.57
CA MET A 58 12.49 -8.46 -7.27
C MET A 58 14.02 -8.38 -7.32
N TRP A 59 14.63 -8.92 -8.38
CA TRP A 59 16.07 -8.79 -8.61
C TRP A 59 16.49 -7.33 -8.72
N PHE A 60 15.77 -6.52 -9.52
CA PHE A 60 16.06 -5.10 -9.69
C PHE A 60 15.82 -4.29 -8.40
N VAL A 61 14.71 -4.51 -7.71
CA VAL A 61 14.37 -3.78 -6.48
C VAL A 61 15.33 -4.10 -5.35
N SER A 62 15.89 -5.33 -5.30
CA SER A 62 16.85 -5.75 -4.27
C SER A 62 18.30 -5.30 -4.52
N LEU A 63 18.62 -4.65 -5.64
CA LEU A 63 19.97 -4.17 -5.94
C LEU A 63 20.64 -3.36 -4.81
N PRO A 64 19.97 -2.42 -4.12
CA PRO A 64 20.60 -1.69 -3.01
C PRO A 64 21.10 -2.62 -1.91
N VAL A 65 20.32 -3.65 -1.58
CA VAL A 65 20.68 -4.64 -0.57
C VAL A 65 21.84 -5.52 -1.05
N GLN A 66 21.79 -5.98 -2.29
CA GLN A 66 22.87 -6.79 -2.88
C GLN A 66 24.19 -6.00 -2.86
N VAL A 67 24.19 -4.77 -3.38
CA VAL A 67 25.38 -3.92 -3.42
C VAL A 67 25.92 -3.68 -2.01
N ALA A 68 25.08 -3.32 -1.05
CA ALA A 68 25.50 -3.04 0.32
C ALA A 68 26.07 -4.25 1.06
N VAL A 69 25.60 -5.47 0.78
CA VAL A 69 26.10 -6.70 1.43
C VAL A 69 27.48 -7.09 0.91
N PHE A 70 27.77 -6.84 -0.37
CA PHE A 70 29.06 -7.18 -0.99
C PHE A 70 30.10 -6.05 -0.95
N GLN A 71 29.87 -4.98 -0.18
CA GLN A 71 30.86 -3.91 0.00
C GLN A 71 32.01 -4.38 0.90
N PRO A 72 33.28 -4.38 0.43
CA PRO A 72 34.43 -4.80 1.23
C PRO A 72 34.66 -3.91 2.46
N GLU A 73 34.41 -2.60 2.32
CA GLU A 73 34.59 -1.61 3.38
C GLU A 73 33.36 -1.52 4.32
N GLY A 74 32.29 -2.27 4.02
CA GLY A 74 31.04 -2.22 4.77
C GLY A 74 30.23 -0.94 4.53
N LEU A 75 29.38 -0.59 5.49
CA LEU A 75 28.65 0.69 5.46
C LEU A 75 29.64 1.81 5.81
N GLY A 76 29.73 2.83 4.95
CA GLY A 76 30.65 3.95 5.15
C GLY A 76 30.17 4.83 6.29
N PHE A 77 30.87 4.81 7.43
CA PHE A 77 30.65 5.78 8.51
C PHE A 77 31.46 7.08 8.32
N GLU A 78 32.39 7.08 7.37
CA GLU A 78 33.17 8.25 6.98
C GLU A 78 32.50 8.99 5.80
N GLY A 79 32.42 10.32 5.89
CA GLY A 79 31.72 11.15 4.89
C GLY A 79 30.20 11.10 4.99
N PHE A 80 29.57 10.03 4.47
CA PHE A 80 28.11 9.88 4.34
C PHE A 80 27.45 9.00 5.42
N GLY A 81 28.14 8.72 6.54
CA GLY A 81 27.64 7.86 7.62
C GLY A 81 26.31 8.28 8.25
N PHE A 82 25.95 9.56 8.17
CA PHE A 82 24.64 10.04 8.63
C PHE A 82 23.46 9.40 7.87
N LEU A 83 23.67 8.95 6.62
CA LEU A 83 22.65 8.26 5.83
C LEU A 83 22.27 6.91 6.43
N VAL A 84 23.18 6.25 7.16
CA VAL A 84 22.85 5.02 7.89
C VAL A 84 21.79 5.30 8.95
N TRP A 85 21.97 6.35 9.74
CA TRP A 85 21.02 6.76 10.78
C TRP A 85 19.67 7.17 10.19
N ILE A 86 19.69 8.02 9.15
CA ILE A 86 18.45 8.41 8.45
C ILE A 86 17.76 7.17 7.88
N GLY A 87 18.51 6.28 7.24
CA GLY A 87 17.93 5.08 6.65
C GLY A 87 17.32 4.13 7.67
N VAL A 88 17.93 3.96 8.85
CA VAL A 88 17.35 3.18 9.96
C VAL A 88 16.06 3.83 10.46
N ILE A 89 16.03 5.16 10.61
CA ILE A 89 14.83 5.89 11.04
C ILE A 89 13.71 5.74 10.01
N VAL A 90 14.01 5.95 8.73
CA VAL A 90 13.06 5.82 7.62
C VAL A 90 12.54 4.38 7.54
N TRP A 91 13.41 3.38 7.71
CA TRP A 91 13.01 1.97 7.78
C TRP A 91 12.08 1.68 8.97
N ALA A 92 12.38 2.23 10.15
CA ALA A 92 11.57 2.04 11.35
C ALA A 92 10.17 2.68 11.21
N VAL A 93 10.11 3.88 10.62
CA VAL A 93 8.84 4.53 10.25
C VAL A 93 8.07 3.63 9.27
N GLY A 94 8.76 3.07 8.27
CA GLY A 94 8.14 2.16 7.31
C GLY A 94 7.53 0.94 7.97
N MET A 95 8.28 0.27 8.84
CA MET A 95 7.83 -0.87 9.63
C MET A 95 6.61 -0.52 10.48
N PHE A 96 6.62 0.63 11.16
CA PHE A 96 5.48 1.09 11.95
C PHE A 96 4.23 1.26 11.09
N PHE A 97 4.32 2.01 9.98
CA PHE A 97 3.17 2.30 9.12
C PHE A 97 2.56 1.04 8.53
N GLU A 98 3.39 0.12 8.09
CA GLU A 98 2.93 -1.10 7.45
C GLU A 98 2.39 -2.10 8.49
N THR A 99 3.03 -2.27 9.66
CA THR A 99 2.52 -3.17 10.70
C THR A 99 1.21 -2.66 11.31
N VAL A 100 1.15 -1.38 11.67
CA VAL A 100 -0.03 -0.78 12.29
C VAL A 100 -1.16 -0.62 11.26
N GLY A 101 -0.82 -0.26 10.01
CA GLY A 101 -1.77 -0.18 8.91
C GLY A 101 -2.48 -1.51 8.64
N ASP A 102 -1.70 -2.60 8.55
CA ASP A 102 -2.22 -3.95 8.35
C ASP A 102 -3.02 -4.47 9.56
N LEU A 103 -2.61 -4.11 10.78
CA LEU A 103 -3.36 -4.45 11.99
C LEU A 103 -4.73 -3.77 12.03
N HIS A 104 -4.80 -2.47 11.70
CA HIS A 104 -6.06 -1.75 11.59
C HIS A 104 -6.97 -2.39 10.54
N LEU A 105 -6.42 -2.76 9.38
CA LEU A 105 -7.19 -3.39 8.31
C LEU A 105 -7.68 -4.79 8.68
N THR A 106 -6.85 -5.59 9.34
CA THR A 106 -7.22 -6.93 9.81
C THR A 106 -8.35 -6.84 10.84
N ARG A 107 -8.23 -5.95 11.83
CA ARG A 107 -9.27 -5.74 12.85
C ARG A 107 -10.58 -5.28 12.22
N PHE A 108 -10.52 -4.31 11.31
CA PHE A 108 -11.69 -3.80 10.60
C PHE A 108 -12.38 -4.87 9.75
N ARG A 109 -11.62 -5.79 9.14
CA ARG A 109 -12.20 -6.88 8.34
C ARG A 109 -12.86 -7.96 9.19
N ASN A 110 -12.37 -8.20 10.39
CA ASN A 110 -12.88 -9.23 11.30
C ASN A 110 -14.07 -8.74 12.15
N ASP A 111 -14.37 -7.44 12.13
CA ASP A 111 -15.49 -6.84 12.83
C ASP A 111 -16.77 -6.92 11.99
N PRO A 112 -17.81 -7.64 12.44
CA PRO A 112 -19.10 -7.73 11.74
C PRO A 112 -19.74 -6.36 11.50
N ASP A 113 -19.58 -5.42 12.44
CA ASP A 113 -20.16 -4.09 12.36
C ASP A 113 -19.49 -3.21 11.29
N SER A 114 -18.31 -3.62 10.81
CA SER A 114 -17.57 -2.94 9.76
C SER A 114 -18.00 -3.35 8.34
N THR A 115 -18.92 -4.30 8.22
CA THR A 115 -19.48 -4.74 6.93
C THR A 115 -20.11 -3.57 6.18
N GLY A 116 -19.68 -3.35 4.94
CA GLY A 116 -20.19 -2.25 4.09
C GLY A 116 -19.60 -0.86 4.39
N LYS A 117 -18.80 -0.71 5.46
CA LYS A 117 -18.18 0.56 5.85
C LYS A 117 -16.78 0.76 5.24
N VAL A 118 -16.28 1.97 5.36
CA VAL A 118 -14.92 2.36 4.95
C VAL A 118 -14.07 2.59 6.18
N LEU A 119 -12.88 1.98 6.22
CA LEU A 119 -11.90 2.25 7.27
C LEU A 119 -11.28 3.63 7.06
N ASP A 120 -11.58 4.55 7.96
CA ASP A 120 -11.14 5.95 7.88
C ASP A 120 -10.54 6.50 9.19
N THR A 121 -10.19 5.61 10.11
CA THR A 121 -9.61 5.91 11.42
C THR A 121 -8.15 5.48 11.50
N GLY A 122 -7.45 5.94 12.55
CA GLY A 122 -6.02 5.64 12.74
C GLY A 122 -5.16 6.11 11.56
N LEU A 123 -4.22 5.28 11.10
CA LEU A 123 -3.35 5.62 9.97
C LEU A 123 -4.11 5.79 8.64
N TRP A 124 -5.24 5.10 8.49
CA TRP A 124 -6.09 5.18 7.31
C TRP A 124 -6.79 6.55 7.18
N ARG A 125 -6.85 7.33 8.27
CA ARG A 125 -7.28 8.73 8.21
C ARG A 125 -6.34 9.63 7.43
N TYR A 126 -5.03 9.33 7.46
CA TYR A 126 -3.98 10.20 6.90
C TYR A 126 -3.54 9.78 5.51
N THR A 127 -3.65 8.49 5.18
CA THR A 127 -3.38 7.96 3.85
C THR A 127 -4.27 6.78 3.57
N ARG A 128 -4.70 6.64 2.31
CA ARG A 128 -5.53 5.51 1.87
C ARG A 128 -4.75 4.19 1.79
N HIS A 129 -3.42 4.23 1.83
CA HIS A 129 -2.57 3.04 1.72
C HIS A 129 -1.37 3.16 2.68
N PRO A 130 -1.60 3.15 4.01
CA PRO A 130 -0.53 3.31 4.99
C PRO A 130 0.52 2.19 4.89
N ASN A 131 0.08 0.98 4.53
CA ASN A 131 0.97 -0.15 4.31
C ASN A 131 1.85 0.01 3.06
N TYR A 132 1.35 0.57 1.96
CA TYR A 132 2.18 0.81 0.78
C TYR A 132 3.17 1.95 1.01
N PHE A 133 2.77 2.97 1.77
CA PHE A 133 3.71 3.98 2.22
C PHE A 133 4.81 3.37 3.10
N GLY A 134 4.44 2.50 4.04
CA GLY A 134 5.40 1.83 4.90
C GLY A 134 6.39 0.95 4.15
N ASP A 135 5.92 0.18 3.17
CA ASP A 135 6.77 -0.62 2.27
C ASP A 135 7.75 0.27 1.49
N ALA A 136 7.28 1.38 0.91
CA ALA A 136 8.17 2.34 0.25
C ALA A 136 9.23 2.91 1.22
N CYS A 137 8.84 3.28 2.45
CA CYS A 137 9.78 3.72 3.47
C CYS A 137 10.82 2.65 3.82
N VAL A 138 10.43 1.38 3.93
CA VAL A 138 11.39 0.28 4.15
C VAL A 138 12.43 0.24 3.04
N TRP A 139 12.01 0.27 1.77
CA TRP A 139 12.92 0.22 0.63
C TRP A 139 13.80 1.46 0.51
N TRP A 140 13.26 2.64 0.79
CA TRP A 140 14.06 3.88 0.88
C TRP A 140 15.06 3.83 2.03
N GLY A 141 14.66 3.31 3.19
CA GLY A 141 15.56 3.11 4.33
C GLY A 141 16.73 2.21 4.00
N LEU A 142 16.47 1.02 3.43
CA LEU A 142 17.52 0.10 2.98
C LEU A 142 18.42 0.71 1.89
N SER A 143 17.84 1.51 0.99
CA SER A 143 18.61 2.20 -0.05
C SER A 143 19.52 3.28 0.53
N LEU A 144 19.05 4.05 1.51
CA LEU A 144 19.88 5.03 2.22
C LEU A 144 21.07 4.40 2.94
N LEU A 145 20.88 3.20 3.51
CA LEU A 145 22.00 2.40 4.03
C LEU A 145 23.00 2.11 2.90
N ALA A 146 22.54 1.63 1.75
CA ALA A 146 23.43 1.36 0.61
C ALA A 146 24.15 2.64 0.13
N PHE A 147 23.47 3.79 0.09
CA PHE A 147 24.02 5.06 -0.39
C PHE A 147 25.13 5.62 0.51
N SER A 148 25.29 5.11 1.73
CA SER A 148 26.38 5.51 2.63
C SER A 148 27.77 5.14 2.10
N ALA A 149 27.86 4.25 1.10
CA ALA A 149 29.10 3.84 0.48
C ALA A 149 28.97 3.78 -1.05
N TRP A 150 30.08 4.04 -1.76
CA TRP A 150 30.15 3.78 -3.20
C TRP A 150 30.21 2.26 -3.46
N PRO A 151 29.54 1.72 -4.49
CA PRO A 151 28.72 2.38 -5.50
C PRO A 151 27.21 2.40 -5.19
N GLY A 152 26.79 2.31 -3.92
CA GLY A 152 25.39 2.12 -3.55
C GLY A 152 24.43 3.16 -4.13
N ILE A 153 24.86 4.42 -4.29
CA ILE A 153 24.03 5.46 -4.91
C ILE A 153 23.57 5.12 -6.34
N LEU A 154 24.31 4.28 -7.07
CA LEU A 154 23.94 3.84 -8.42
C LEU A 154 22.65 3.01 -8.43
N THR A 155 22.22 2.47 -7.28
CA THR A 155 20.98 1.69 -7.17
C THR A 155 19.75 2.56 -6.89
N VAL A 156 19.83 3.90 -7.00
CA VAL A 156 18.71 4.82 -6.69
C VAL A 156 17.45 4.56 -7.51
N LEU A 157 17.59 3.99 -8.71
CA LEU A 157 16.43 3.63 -9.53
C LEU A 157 15.59 2.51 -8.91
N SER A 158 16.16 1.67 -8.05
CA SER A 158 15.45 0.56 -7.39
C SER A 158 14.33 1.04 -6.45
N PRO A 159 14.57 1.89 -5.41
CA PRO A 159 13.50 2.39 -4.55
C PRO A 159 12.52 3.32 -5.28
N VAL A 160 12.98 4.06 -6.31
CA VAL A 160 12.11 4.88 -7.16
C VAL A 160 11.13 4.01 -7.94
N PHE A 161 11.63 2.95 -8.58
CA PHE A 161 10.81 2.00 -9.33
C PHE A 161 9.83 1.26 -8.40
N MET A 162 10.28 0.81 -7.23
CA MET A 162 9.40 0.19 -6.23
C MET A 162 8.26 1.14 -5.81
N THR A 163 8.60 2.40 -5.50
CA THR A 163 7.61 3.42 -5.14
C THR A 163 6.61 3.66 -6.29
N PHE A 164 7.08 3.68 -7.53
CA PHE A 164 6.22 3.82 -8.71
C PHE A 164 5.24 2.65 -8.84
N LEU A 165 5.70 1.40 -8.68
CA LEU A 165 4.85 0.21 -8.74
C LEU A 165 3.75 0.23 -7.68
N LEU A 166 4.08 0.68 -6.46
CA LEU A 166 3.13 0.80 -5.35
C LEU A 166 2.11 1.93 -5.57
N ALA A 167 2.58 3.12 -5.97
CA ALA A 167 1.76 4.33 -6.03
C ALA A 167 0.90 4.43 -7.31
N LYS A 168 1.47 4.06 -8.46
CA LYS A 168 0.85 4.26 -9.79
C LYS A 168 0.70 2.97 -10.61
N GLY A 169 1.45 1.92 -10.28
CA GLY A 169 1.39 0.64 -10.97
C GLY A 169 0.16 -0.18 -10.60
N THR A 170 0.36 -1.48 -10.45
CA THR A 170 -0.69 -2.47 -10.18
C THR A 170 -1.19 -2.46 -8.73
N GLY A 171 -0.54 -1.74 -7.81
CA GLY A 171 -0.91 -1.69 -6.40
C GLY A 171 -2.19 -0.90 -6.18
N LYS A 172 -2.05 0.39 -5.85
CA LYS A 172 -3.18 1.22 -5.41
C LYS A 172 -4.35 1.26 -6.40
N PRO A 173 -4.18 1.56 -7.70
CA PRO A 173 -5.29 1.69 -8.64
C PRO A 173 -6.15 0.41 -8.76
N THR A 174 -5.52 -0.77 -8.68
CA THR A 174 -6.24 -2.06 -8.76
C THR A 174 -7.05 -2.33 -7.50
N LEU A 175 -6.56 -1.92 -6.33
CA LEU A 175 -7.29 -2.11 -5.07
C LEU A 175 -8.48 -1.18 -4.95
N GLU A 176 -8.34 0.07 -5.38
CA GLU A 176 -9.42 1.07 -5.32
C GLU A 176 -10.49 0.83 -6.40
N LYS A 177 -10.19 0.01 -7.40
CA LYS A 177 -11.11 -0.33 -8.48
C LYS A 177 -12.41 -0.94 -7.91
N ASP A 178 -13.53 -0.35 -8.32
CA ASP A 178 -14.88 -0.73 -7.92
C ASP A 178 -15.15 -0.65 -6.39
N MET A 179 -14.31 0.04 -5.61
CA MET A 179 -14.59 0.28 -4.19
C MET A 179 -15.68 1.33 -3.98
N ASP A 180 -15.73 2.34 -4.86
CA ASP A 180 -16.81 3.33 -4.95
C ASP A 180 -18.19 2.68 -5.15
N LYS A 181 -18.25 1.59 -5.92
CA LYS A 181 -19.47 0.80 -6.15
C LYS A 181 -19.85 -0.09 -4.97
N ARG A 182 -18.87 -0.59 -4.22
CA ARG A 182 -19.07 -1.59 -3.14
C ARG A 182 -19.25 -0.98 -1.75
N ARG A 183 -18.82 0.27 -1.55
CA ARG A 183 -18.76 0.92 -0.24
C ARG A 183 -19.34 2.35 -0.33
N PRO A 184 -20.59 2.56 0.09
CA PRO A 184 -21.16 3.91 0.21
C PRO A 184 -20.24 4.79 1.07
N GLY A 185 -19.90 5.98 0.58
CA GLY A 185 -18.98 6.91 1.27
C GLY A 185 -17.50 6.77 0.90
N TYR A 186 -17.11 5.77 0.09
CA TYR A 186 -15.71 5.65 -0.36
C TYR A 186 -15.27 6.83 -1.23
N THR A 187 -16.16 7.39 -2.05
CA THR A 187 -15.87 8.59 -2.85
C THR A 187 -15.51 9.80 -1.98
N ASP A 188 -16.21 9.98 -0.86
CA ASP A 188 -15.92 11.08 0.08
C ASP A 188 -14.60 10.83 0.82
N TYR A 189 -14.31 9.56 1.13
CA TYR A 189 -13.01 9.16 1.67
C TYR A 189 -11.85 9.44 0.71
N ILE A 190 -12.00 9.19 -0.59
CA ILE A 190 -11.00 9.54 -1.62
C ILE A 190 -10.72 11.05 -1.64
N ARG A 191 -11.77 11.88 -1.53
CA ARG A 191 -11.65 13.34 -1.60
C ARG A 191 -10.96 13.94 -0.37
N ARG A 192 -11.17 13.35 0.81
CA ARG A 192 -10.60 13.86 2.07
C ARG A 192 -9.22 13.29 2.40
N THR A 193 -8.90 12.08 1.94
CA THR A 193 -7.72 11.34 2.40
C THR A 193 -6.66 11.24 1.31
N SER A 194 -5.42 11.58 1.66
CA SER A 194 -4.27 11.46 0.77
C SER A 194 -4.12 10.06 0.20
N GLY A 195 -3.64 10.01 -1.03
CA GLY A 195 -3.56 8.78 -1.79
C GLY A 195 -2.42 7.84 -1.40
N PHE A 196 -1.32 8.34 -0.84
CA PHE A 196 -0.11 7.55 -0.62
C PHE A 196 0.69 8.13 0.55
N VAL A 197 1.15 9.37 0.42
CA VAL A 197 1.87 10.08 1.49
C VAL A 197 0.91 10.43 2.64
N PRO A 198 1.21 10.11 3.91
CA PRO A 198 0.37 10.50 5.04
C PRO A 198 0.26 12.03 5.15
N LEU A 199 -0.95 12.57 5.02
CA LEU A 199 -1.24 13.99 5.14
C LEU A 199 -2.50 14.20 6.00
N PRO A 200 -2.63 15.34 6.70
CA PRO A 200 -3.88 15.68 7.39
C PRO A 200 -5.06 15.65 6.41
N PRO A 201 -6.22 15.10 6.82
CA PRO A 201 -7.37 14.97 5.93
C PRO A 201 -7.97 16.33 5.61
N HIS A 202 -8.42 16.51 4.37
CA HIS A 202 -9.13 17.70 3.93
C HIS A 202 -10.56 17.73 4.49
N THR A 203 -10.99 18.91 4.96
CA THR A 203 -12.37 19.14 5.37
C THR A 203 -13.26 19.28 4.14
N LEU A 204 -14.22 18.36 3.97
CA LEU A 204 -15.22 18.46 2.89
C LEU A 204 -16.32 19.44 3.27
N THR A 205 -16.62 20.39 2.39
CA THR A 205 -17.83 21.20 2.48
C THR A 205 -19.05 20.37 2.06
N ASP A 206 -20.27 20.79 2.43
CA ASP A 206 -21.49 20.06 2.05
C ASP A 206 -21.72 20.00 0.52
N SER A 207 -21.14 20.94 -0.24
CA SER A 207 -21.12 20.89 -1.71
C SER A 207 -20.24 19.75 -2.26
N ASP A 208 -19.16 19.40 -1.57
CA ASP A 208 -18.16 18.43 -2.03
C ASP A 208 -18.54 16.96 -1.75
N ARG A 209 -19.52 16.74 -0.87
CA ARG A 209 -19.97 15.41 -0.46
C ARG A 209 -20.77 14.71 -1.55
N SER A 210 -20.65 13.40 -1.60
CA SER A 210 -21.44 12.56 -2.49
C SER A 210 -22.96 12.77 -2.26
N PRO A 211 -23.79 12.72 -3.32
CA PRO A 211 -25.25 12.80 -3.19
C PRO A 211 -25.82 11.78 -2.20
N GLN A 212 -25.22 10.59 -2.13
CA GLN A 212 -25.59 9.53 -1.18
C GLN A 212 -25.34 9.95 0.28
N ALA A 213 -24.20 10.59 0.57
CA ALA A 213 -23.91 11.10 1.91
C ALA A 213 -24.78 12.31 2.30
N ARG A 214 -25.22 13.11 1.34
CA ARG A 214 -26.18 14.20 1.56
C ARG A 214 -27.58 13.68 1.90
N ALA A 215 -28.05 12.67 1.19
CA ALA A 215 -29.38 12.07 1.40
C ALA A 215 -29.52 11.42 2.79
N PHE A 216 -28.46 10.82 3.32
CA PHE A 216 -28.44 10.22 4.67
C PHE A 216 -28.52 11.25 5.81
N ARG A 217 -28.19 12.52 5.53
CA ARG A 217 -28.13 13.59 6.53
C ARG A 217 -29.32 14.55 6.45
N ALA A 218 -30.17 14.42 5.43
CA ALA A 218 -31.41 15.17 5.36
C ALA A 218 -32.25 14.81 6.61
N PRO A 219 -32.71 15.80 7.40
CA PRO A 219 -33.60 15.53 8.52
C PRO A 219 -34.82 14.75 8.02
N PRO A 220 -35.33 13.74 8.75
CA PRO A 220 -36.50 12.98 8.33
C PRO A 220 -37.63 13.96 8.02
N GLY A 221 -38.15 13.85 6.79
CA GLY A 221 -38.71 14.98 6.05
C GLY A 221 -39.82 15.76 6.76
N ARG A 222 -39.82 17.08 6.55
CA ARG A 222 -41.09 17.81 6.48
C ARG A 222 -41.80 17.36 5.20
N SER A 223 -42.73 16.42 5.36
CA SER A 223 -43.80 16.18 4.39
C SER A 223 -44.47 17.52 4.06
N THR A 224 -44.16 18.09 2.90
CA THR A 224 -44.98 19.17 2.34
C THR A 224 -46.12 18.51 1.58
N SER A 225 -47.16 18.10 2.31
CA SER A 225 -48.47 17.84 1.71
C SER A 225 -49.05 19.16 1.21
N ARG A 226 -48.71 19.55 -0.03
CA ARG A 226 -49.46 20.60 -0.74
C ARG A 226 -50.81 20.00 -1.11
N HIS A 227 -51.78 20.21 -0.25
CA HIS A 227 -53.19 20.03 -0.57
C HIS A 227 -53.54 20.90 -1.78
N ARG A 228 -53.90 20.21 -2.86
CA ARG A 228 -54.62 20.73 -4.02
C ARG A 228 -55.92 21.36 -3.53
N LYS A 229 -56.05 22.69 -3.63
CA LYS A 229 -57.36 23.35 -3.75
C LYS A 229 -57.46 23.88 -5.18
N GLN A 230 -58.24 23.19 -5.99
CA GLN A 230 -58.83 23.77 -7.19
C GLN A 230 -60.20 24.34 -6.79
N PRO A 231 -60.57 25.56 -7.21
CA PRO A 231 -61.97 25.97 -7.23
C PRO A 231 -62.74 25.24 -8.34
#